data_AF-A0A8T1ATB5-F1
#
_entry.id   AF-A0A8T1ATB5-F1
#
_cell.length_a   1.000
_cell.length_b   1.000
_cell.length_c   1.000
_cell.angle_alpha   90.00
_cell.angle_beta   90.00
_cell.angle_gamma   90.00
#
_symmetry.space_group_name_H-M   'P 1'
#
loop_
_entity.id
_entity.type
_entity.pdbx_description
1 polymer ?
#
loop_
_entity_poly.entity_id
_entity_poly.type
_entity_poly.pdbx_seq_one_letter_code
_entity_poly.pdbx_strand_id
1 'polypeptide(L)'
;MPQAGAGMGDNAVSQLLQMMASQQQQFQAFMEQQTTFQREMFEQQSRVTRQKYKADLPKFHGRADEDLKLWLFAIKEHLSGYARGRDSCDSRFVDMVAPFLGPDAMSWYREFEIILGDRPRTWFLFKQQIRIRFRDSDFEFRLLSKLHDLQVTGTQQEYTSKFLLLLSQPSLELLEMIKR
;
A
#
# COMPACT_ATOMS: atom_id res chain seq x y z
N MET A 1 -37.60 -53.73 64.94
CA MET A 1 -36.16 -53.41 64.99
C MET A 1 -35.52 -53.81 63.66
N PRO A 2 -34.28 -53.34 63.36
CA PRO A 2 -33.90 -52.13 62.59
C PRO A 2 -33.90 -52.38 61.05
N GLN A 3 -33.40 -51.58 60.09
CA GLN A 3 -32.72 -50.26 59.98
C GLN A 3 -33.57 -49.33 59.06
N ALA A 4 -33.40 -48.01 58.86
CA ALA A 4 -32.29 -47.04 58.99
C ALA A 4 -31.34 -46.85 57.76
N GLY A 5 -31.84 -46.12 56.74
CA GLY A 5 -31.11 -45.07 56.00
C GLY A 5 -29.97 -45.40 55.02
N ALA A 6 -30.24 -45.32 53.70
CA ALA A 6 -29.24 -45.15 52.63
C ALA A 6 -29.83 -44.72 51.25
N GLY A 7 -30.84 -43.83 51.19
CA GLY A 7 -31.59 -43.56 49.94
C GLY A 7 -31.64 -42.12 49.42
N MET A 8 -31.09 -41.15 50.15
CA MET A 8 -31.23 -39.71 49.83
C MET A 8 -29.92 -39.01 49.46
N GLY A 9 -28.76 -39.62 49.71
CA GLY A 9 -27.45 -39.03 49.37
C GLY A 9 -27.16 -39.04 47.86
N ASP A 10 -27.36 -40.19 47.21
CA ASP A 10 -26.88 -40.41 45.83
C ASP A 10 -27.64 -39.58 44.78
N ASN A 11 -28.93 -39.32 45.00
CA ASN A 11 -29.71 -38.42 44.14
C ASN A 11 -29.26 -36.96 44.28
N ALA A 12 -28.92 -36.50 45.49
CA ALA A 12 -28.43 -35.13 45.72
C ALA A 12 -27.04 -34.93 45.10
N VAL A 13 -26.15 -35.91 45.23
CA VAL A 13 -24.82 -35.91 44.60
C VAL A 13 -24.93 -35.94 43.07
N SER A 14 -25.85 -36.75 42.52
CA SER A 14 -26.10 -36.82 41.07
C SER A 14 -26.64 -35.51 40.50
N GLN A 15 -27.57 -34.85 41.21
CA GLN A 15 -28.06 -33.51 40.82
C GLN A 15 -26.97 -32.45 40.89
N LEU A 16 -26.10 -32.47 41.91
CA LEU A 16 -24.94 -31.58 42.01
C LEU A 16 -23.94 -31.76 40.85
N LEU A 17 -23.65 -33.00 40.48
CA LEU A 17 -22.81 -33.32 39.31
C LEU A 17 -23.44 -32.82 38.00
N GLN A 18 -24.75 -33.03 37.81
CA GLN A 18 -25.47 -32.57 36.63
C GLN A 18 -25.53 -31.04 36.54
N MET A 19 -25.65 -30.35 37.68
CA MET A 19 -25.63 -28.89 37.77
C MET A 19 -24.23 -28.30 37.52
N MET A 20 -23.16 -28.97 37.95
CA MET A 20 -21.79 -28.59 37.57
C MET A 20 -21.53 -28.78 36.08
N ALA A 21 -22.00 -29.90 35.50
CA ALA A 21 -21.85 -30.17 34.07
C ALA A 21 -22.59 -29.13 33.21
N SER A 22 -23.82 -28.76 33.58
CA SER A 22 -24.56 -27.72 32.85
C SER A 22 -23.95 -26.33 33.00
N GLN A 23 -23.44 -25.98 34.19
CA GLN A 23 -22.71 -24.72 34.41
C GLN A 23 -21.42 -24.67 33.57
N GLN A 24 -20.66 -25.77 33.49
CA GLN A 24 -19.45 -25.85 32.68
C GLN A 24 -19.75 -25.67 31.18
N GLN A 25 -20.82 -26.32 30.67
CA GLN A 25 -21.26 -26.15 29.29
C GLN A 25 -21.70 -24.72 28.98
N GLN A 26 -22.44 -24.07 29.89
CA GLN A 26 -22.84 -22.66 29.73
C GLN A 26 -21.62 -21.72 29.66
N PHE A 27 -20.61 -21.93 30.52
CA PHE A 27 -19.38 -21.15 30.50
C PHE A 27 -18.59 -21.35 29.19
N GLN A 28 -18.54 -22.59 28.69
CA GLN A 28 -17.85 -22.93 27.44
C GLN A 28 -18.54 -22.29 26.22
N ALA A 29 -19.87 -22.38 26.14
CA ALA A 29 -20.65 -21.72 25.09
C ALA A 29 -20.50 -20.18 25.11
N PHE A 30 -20.43 -19.57 26.31
CA PHE A 30 -20.17 -18.14 26.46
C PHE A 30 -18.76 -17.74 25.96
N MET A 31 -17.73 -18.53 26.29
CA MET A 31 -16.36 -18.33 25.81
C MET A 31 -16.24 -18.46 24.28
N GLU A 32 -16.92 -19.44 23.68
CA GLU A 32 -16.99 -19.59 22.22
C GLU A 32 -17.70 -18.41 21.56
N GLN A 33 -18.81 -17.94 22.14
CA GLN A 33 -19.52 -16.76 21.65
C GLN A 33 -18.67 -15.49 21.74
N GLN A 34 -17.95 -15.28 22.86
CA GLN A 34 -17.04 -14.15 23.04
C GLN A 34 -15.86 -14.20 22.05
N THR A 35 -15.29 -15.39 21.82
CA THR A 35 -14.19 -15.61 20.87
C THR A 35 -14.64 -15.36 19.44
N THR A 36 -15.85 -15.81 19.08
CA THR A 36 -16.44 -15.59 17.76
C THR A 36 -16.73 -14.10 17.55
N PHE A 37 -17.32 -13.42 18.53
CA PHE A 37 -17.57 -11.98 18.47
C PHE A 37 -16.28 -11.15 18.35
N GLN A 38 -15.21 -11.49 19.10
CA GLN A 38 -13.91 -10.83 18.91
C GLN A 38 -13.33 -11.06 17.51
N ARG A 39 -13.46 -12.28 16.96
CA ARG A 39 -12.99 -12.60 15.61
C ARG A 39 -13.77 -11.81 14.56
N GLU A 40 -15.10 -11.77 14.66
CA GLU A 40 -15.96 -11.00 13.76
C GLU A 40 -15.68 -9.49 13.86
N MET A 41 -15.51 -8.95 15.07
CA MET A 41 -15.10 -7.56 15.28
C MET A 41 -13.74 -7.24 14.65
N PHE A 42 -12.74 -8.12 14.81
CA PHE A 42 -11.41 -7.94 14.21
C PHE A 42 -11.46 -8.08 12.67
N GLU A 43 -12.23 -9.03 12.15
CA GLU A 43 -12.50 -9.14 10.71
C GLU A 43 -13.23 -7.92 10.17
N GLN A 44 -14.20 -7.38 10.90
CA GLN A 44 -14.95 -6.21 10.47
C GLN A 44 -14.09 -4.94 10.54
N GLN A 45 -13.27 -4.77 11.58
CA GLN A 45 -12.32 -3.66 11.70
C GLN A 45 -11.23 -3.73 10.63
N SER A 46 -10.70 -4.92 10.31
CA SER A 46 -9.74 -5.10 9.21
C SER A 46 -10.39 -4.93 7.82
N ARG A 47 -11.64 -5.36 7.61
CA ARG A 47 -12.42 -5.05 6.39
C ARG A 47 -12.67 -3.55 6.23
N VAL A 48 -13.08 -2.84 7.29
CA VAL A 48 -13.27 -1.37 7.29
C VAL A 48 -11.96 -0.64 7.04
N THR A 49 -10.86 -1.08 7.64
CA THR A 49 -9.52 -0.52 7.40
C THR A 49 -9.12 -0.70 5.94
N ARG A 50 -9.29 -1.91 5.39
CA ARG A 50 -9.01 -2.21 3.98
C ARG A 50 -9.93 -1.46 3.01
N GLN A 51 -11.17 -1.16 3.39
CA GLN A 51 -12.10 -0.33 2.61
C GLN A 51 -11.75 1.15 2.64
N LYS A 52 -11.37 1.73 3.80
CA LYS A 52 -10.91 3.12 3.91
C LYS A 52 -9.74 3.39 2.96
N TYR A 53 -8.70 2.55 2.98
CA TYR A 53 -7.60 2.71 2.04
C TYR A 53 -8.02 2.56 0.57
N LYS A 54 -9.04 1.75 0.25
CA LYS A 54 -9.52 1.57 -1.13
C LYS A 54 -10.22 2.81 -1.70
N ALA A 55 -10.52 3.82 -0.90
CA ALA A 55 -11.25 5.03 -1.29
C ALA A 55 -10.36 6.24 -1.62
N ASP A 56 -9.16 6.33 -1.04
CA ASP A 56 -8.37 7.58 -0.98
C ASP A 56 -7.11 7.63 -1.86
N LEU A 57 -6.91 6.69 -2.78
CA LEU A 57 -5.76 6.75 -3.70
C LEU A 57 -6.09 7.65 -4.91
N PRO A 58 -5.49 8.85 -5.05
CA PRO A 58 -5.85 9.78 -6.11
C PRO A 58 -5.52 9.19 -7.49
N LYS A 59 -6.37 9.49 -8.47
CA LYS A 59 -6.07 9.19 -9.86
C LYS A 59 -5.01 10.15 -10.38
N PHE A 60 -4.03 9.63 -11.10
CA PHE A 60 -3.09 10.45 -11.87
C PHE A 60 -3.66 10.69 -13.26
N HIS A 61 -4.03 11.92 -13.57
CA HIS A 61 -4.63 12.27 -14.86
C HIS A 61 -3.57 12.45 -15.93
N GLY A 62 -2.38 12.94 -15.55
CA GLY A 62 -1.29 13.25 -16.46
C GLY A 62 -1.14 14.75 -16.75
N ARG A 63 -1.67 15.61 -15.87
CA ARG A 63 -1.59 17.07 -16.03
C ARG A 63 -0.26 17.61 -15.49
N ALA A 64 0.18 18.76 -16.00
CA ALA A 64 1.42 19.43 -15.57
C ALA A 64 1.36 20.00 -14.13
N ASP A 65 0.17 20.11 -13.52
CA ASP A 65 0.01 20.46 -12.11
C ASP A 65 0.12 19.25 -11.16
N GLU A 66 0.15 18.01 -11.67
CA GLU A 66 0.17 16.80 -10.86
C GLU A 66 1.59 16.27 -10.62
N ASP A 67 2.01 16.14 -9.35
CA ASP A 67 3.31 15.55 -9.01
C ASP A 67 3.29 14.02 -9.19
N LEU A 68 3.80 13.57 -10.35
CA LEU A 68 4.01 12.16 -10.67
C LEU A 68 4.93 11.43 -9.67
N LYS A 69 5.92 12.10 -9.07
CA LYS A 69 6.80 11.46 -8.06
C LYS A 69 6.02 11.19 -6.78
N LEU A 70 5.22 12.15 -6.33
CA LEU A 70 4.33 12.01 -5.18
C LEU A 70 3.27 10.93 -5.41
N TRP A 71 2.65 10.89 -6.60
CA TRP A 71 1.71 9.84 -6.96
C TRP A 71 2.36 8.45 -6.98
N LEU A 72 3.54 8.30 -7.63
CA LEU A 72 4.28 7.02 -7.62
C LEU A 72 4.69 6.58 -6.20
N PHE A 73 4.92 7.53 -5.28
CA PHE A 73 5.14 7.23 -3.87
C PHE A 73 3.86 6.72 -3.20
N ALA A 74 2.72 7.40 -3.37
CA ALA A 74 1.42 6.99 -2.85
C ALA A 74 1.01 5.59 -3.36
N ILE A 75 1.21 5.29 -4.65
CA ILE A 75 1.01 3.93 -5.20
C ILE A 75 1.87 2.89 -4.47
N LYS A 76 3.16 3.19 -4.24
CA LYS A 76 4.11 2.27 -3.59
C LYS A 76 3.71 1.99 -2.13
N GLU A 77 3.21 2.99 -1.43
CA GLU A 77 2.75 2.90 -0.05
C GLU A 77 1.41 2.16 0.05
N HIS A 78 0.42 2.57 -0.74
CA HIS A 78 -0.91 1.95 -0.77
C HIS A 78 -0.88 0.46 -1.17
N LEU A 79 -0.04 0.11 -2.15
CA LEU A 79 0.18 -1.28 -2.58
C LEU A 79 1.39 -1.96 -1.91
N SER A 80 1.84 -1.45 -0.76
CA SER A 80 3.00 -1.97 -0.01
C SER A 80 2.91 -3.47 0.29
N GLY A 81 1.72 -3.96 0.67
CA GLY A 81 1.42 -5.38 0.91
C GLY A 81 1.60 -6.30 -0.32
N TYR A 82 1.71 -5.74 -1.53
CA TYR A 82 1.94 -6.48 -2.77
C TYR A 82 3.40 -6.41 -3.25
N ALA A 83 4.35 -6.11 -2.35
CA ALA A 83 5.79 -6.03 -2.65
C ALA A 83 6.30 -7.19 -3.53
N ARG A 84 5.91 -8.45 -3.24
CA ARG A 84 6.35 -9.61 -4.03
C ARG A 84 5.90 -9.59 -5.50
N GLY A 85 4.78 -8.94 -5.82
CA GLY A 85 4.35 -8.73 -7.21
C GLY A 85 4.94 -7.48 -7.85
N ARG A 86 5.28 -6.46 -7.03
CA ARG A 86 5.97 -5.25 -7.49
C ARG A 86 7.39 -5.55 -7.99
N ASP A 87 8.03 -6.49 -7.32
CA ASP A 87 9.43 -6.84 -7.52
C ASP A 87 9.59 -8.09 -8.41
N SER A 88 8.50 -8.58 -9.04
CA SER A 88 8.50 -9.67 -10.02
C SER A 88 8.59 -9.20 -11.48
N CYS A 89 8.96 -10.11 -12.38
CA CYS A 89 9.11 -9.85 -13.81
C CYS A 89 7.80 -10.01 -14.62
N ASP A 90 6.64 -9.78 -14.00
CA ASP A 90 5.31 -9.97 -14.62
C ASP A 90 4.45 -8.70 -14.53
N SER A 91 3.32 -8.70 -15.25
CA SER A 91 2.44 -7.53 -15.36
C SER A 91 1.53 -7.30 -14.14
N ARG A 92 1.37 -8.27 -13.23
CA ARG A 92 0.26 -8.27 -12.23
C ARG A 92 0.24 -7.03 -11.35
N PHE A 93 1.41 -6.48 -11.00
CA PHE A 93 1.46 -5.25 -10.21
C PHE A 93 1.07 -4.02 -11.02
N VAL A 94 1.44 -3.94 -12.29
CA VAL A 94 1.02 -2.84 -13.18
C VAL A 94 -0.48 -2.94 -13.50
N ASP A 95 -1.01 -4.15 -13.68
CA ASP A 95 -2.44 -4.38 -13.87
C ASP A 95 -3.26 -3.98 -12.61
N MET A 96 -2.69 -4.07 -11.40
CA MET A 96 -3.27 -3.50 -10.17
C MET A 96 -3.16 -1.97 -10.08
N VAL A 97 -2.20 -1.34 -10.77
CA VAL A 97 -1.99 0.12 -10.76
C VAL A 97 -2.83 0.82 -11.83
N ALA A 98 -3.08 0.20 -12.98
CA ALA A 98 -3.81 0.78 -14.10
C ALA A 98 -5.20 1.40 -13.74
N PRO A 99 -6.01 0.84 -12.80
CA PRO A 99 -7.28 1.46 -12.37
C PRO A 99 -7.14 2.85 -11.71
N PHE A 100 -5.94 3.20 -11.23
CA PHE A 100 -5.62 4.50 -10.63
C PHE A 100 -5.10 5.53 -11.64
N LEU A 101 -5.15 5.21 -12.93
CA LEU A 101 -4.92 6.18 -14.00
C LEU A 101 -6.21 6.94 -14.31
N GLY A 102 -6.09 8.25 -14.50
CA GLY A 102 -7.11 9.12 -15.09
C GLY A 102 -7.14 8.99 -16.62
N PRO A 103 -8.02 9.73 -17.32
CA PRO A 103 -8.29 9.50 -18.75
C PRO A 103 -7.06 9.60 -19.67
N ASP A 104 -6.23 10.63 -19.52
CA ASP A 104 -5.11 10.85 -20.43
C ASP A 104 -3.95 9.88 -20.15
N ALA A 105 -3.63 9.68 -18.86
CA ALA A 105 -2.68 8.65 -18.43
C ALA A 105 -3.12 7.21 -18.80
N MET A 106 -4.42 6.90 -18.75
CA MET A 106 -4.96 5.60 -19.19
C MET A 106 -4.93 5.46 -20.71
N SER A 107 -5.11 6.55 -21.46
CA SER A 107 -5.00 6.54 -22.93
C SER A 107 -3.57 6.24 -23.36
N TRP A 108 -2.58 6.92 -22.76
CA TRP A 108 -1.17 6.57 -22.92
C TRP A 108 -0.86 5.12 -22.50
N TYR A 109 -1.43 4.63 -21.39
CA TYR A 109 -1.16 3.27 -20.94
C TYR A 109 -1.59 2.21 -21.97
N ARG A 110 -2.69 2.44 -22.71
CA ARG A 110 -3.10 1.57 -23.82
C ARG A 110 -2.12 1.60 -24.98
N GLU A 111 -1.60 2.78 -25.35
CA GLU A 111 -0.55 2.91 -26.36
C GLU A 111 0.73 2.18 -25.93
N PHE A 112 1.15 2.35 -24.67
CA PHE A 112 2.28 1.66 -24.06
C PHE A 112 2.09 0.13 -24.08
N GLU A 113 0.89 -0.38 -23.77
CA GLU A 113 0.55 -1.80 -23.85
C GLU A 113 0.66 -2.33 -25.29
N ILE A 114 0.13 -1.60 -26.28
CA ILE A 114 0.25 -1.97 -27.71
C ILE A 114 1.72 -2.01 -28.16
N ILE A 115 2.54 -1.02 -27.75
CA ILE A 115 3.96 -0.92 -28.11
C ILE A 115 4.79 -2.05 -27.46
N LEU A 116 4.44 -2.48 -26.24
CA LEU A 116 5.14 -3.57 -25.55
C LEU A 116 4.78 -4.97 -26.12
N GLY A 117 3.56 -5.12 -26.65
CA GLY A 117 3.03 -6.40 -27.12
C GLY A 117 2.98 -7.44 -26.00
N ASP A 118 3.36 -8.69 -26.30
CA ASP A 118 3.36 -9.82 -25.36
C ASP A 118 4.41 -9.71 -24.22
N ARG A 119 5.23 -8.65 -24.20
CA ARG A 119 6.25 -8.47 -23.16
C ARG A 119 5.61 -8.09 -21.82
N PRO A 120 6.10 -8.63 -20.69
CA PRO A 120 5.55 -8.30 -19.38
C PRO A 120 5.76 -6.82 -19.06
N ARG A 121 4.68 -6.14 -18.65
CA ARG A 121 4.69 -4.77 -18.16
C ARG A 121 5.22 -4.75 -16.73
N THR A 122 6.52 -4.95 -16.56
CA THR A 122 7.13 -4.94 -15.22
C THR A 122 7.01 -3.56 -14.59
N TRP A 123 6.92 -3.51 -13.26
CA TRP A 123 6.84 -2.25 -12.52
C TRP A 123 8.04 -1.31 -12.79
N PHE A 124 9.20 -1.87 -13.11
CA PHE A 124 10.38 -1.12 -13.52
C PHE A 124 10.13 -0.36 -14.83
N LEU A 125 9.70 -1.06 -15.89
CA LEU A 125 9.45 -0.48 -17.20
C LEU A 125 8.32 0.55 -17.15
N PHE A 126 7.21 0.25 -16.47
CA PHE A 126 6.10 1.18 -16.30
C PHE A 126 6.56 2.50 -15.67
N LYS A 127 7.32 2.43 -14.55
CA LYS A 127 7.87 3.64 -13.90
C LYS A 127 8.80 4.44 -14.78
N GLN A 128 9.63 3.80 -15.62
CA GLN A 128 10.50 4.53 -16.55
C GLN A 128 9.66 5.25 -17.61
N GLN A 129 8.74 4.54 -18.26
CA GLN A 129 7.97 5.09 -19.38
C GLN A 129 6.97 6.17 -18.94
N ILE A 130 6.28 6.02 -17.81
CA ILE A 130 5.38 7.06 -17.29
C ILE A 130 6.15 8.35 -16.91
N ARG A 131 7.39 8.22 -16.40
CA ARG A 131 8.26 9.35 -16.08
C ARG A 131 8.80 10.07 -17.31
N ILE A 132 8.95 9.38 -18.44
CA ILE A 132 9.32 10.00 -19.72
C ILE A 132 8.09 10.71 -20.30
N ARG A 133 6.94 10.04 -20.33
CA ARG A 133 5.70 10.53 -20.96
C ARG A 133 5.11 11.78 -20.29
N PHE A 134 5.17 11.85 -18.96
CA PHE A 134 4.61 12.93 -18.15
C PHE A 134 5.71 13.70 -17.41
N ARG A 135 6.88 13.82 -18.03
CA ARG A 135 7.88 14.81 -17.63
C ARG A 135 7.46 16.17 -18.15
N ASP A 136 7.67 17.23 -17.37
CA ASP A 136 7.53 18.58 -17.90
C ASP A 136 8.55 18.78 -19.03
N SER A 137 8.09 19.29 -20.17
CA SER A 137 8.93 19.51 -21.37
C SER A 137 10.07 20.52 -21.11
N ASP A 138 9.88 21.41 -20.15
CA ASP A 138 10.85 22.40 -19.69
C ASP A 138 11.57 21.96 -18.39
N PHE A 139 11.40 20.72 -17.90
CA PHE A 139 12.04 20.25 -16.66
C PHE A 139 13.55 20.49 -16.67
N GLU A 140 14.22 20.02 -17.72
CA GLU A 140 15.67 20.12 -17.85
C GLU A 140 16.11 21.59 -18.05
N PHE A 141 15.33 22.40 -18.77
CA PHE A 141 15.59 23.84 -18.93
C PHE A 141 15.51 24.57 -17.58
N ARG A 142 14.42 24.39 -16.82
CA ARG A 142 14.26 24.98 -15.49
C ARG A 142 15.30 24.47 -14.49
N LEU A 143 15.77 23.23 -14.64
CA LEU A 143 16.86 22.68 -13.81
C LEU A 143 18.18 23.37 -14.13
N LEU A 144 18.50 23.57 -15.41
CA LEU A 144 19.67 24.31 -15.86
C LEU A 144 19.60 25.80 -15.45
N SER A 145 18.45 26.47 -15.57
CA SER A 145 18.28 27.84 -15.07
C SER A 145 18.55 27.91 -13.56
N LYS A 146 17.98 27.00 -12.76
CA LYS A 146 18.24 26.93 -11.32
C LYS A 146 19.71 26.66 -10.96
N LEU A 147 20.45 25.94 -11.82
CA LEU A 147 21.88 25.67 -11.62
C LEU A 147 22.73 26.91 -11.99
N HIS A 148 22.39 27.57 -13.10
CA HIS A 148 23.03 28.81 -13.56
C HIS A 148 22.81 29.97 -12.57
N ASP A 149 21.58 30.12 -12.07
CA ASP A 149 21.19 31.18 -11.14
C ASP A 149 21.58 30.85 -9.68
N LEU A 150 22.22 29.70 -9.43
CA LEU A 150 22.66 29.31 -8.09
C LEU A 150 23.89 30.14 -7.67
N GLN A 151 23.63 31.24 -6.96
CA GLN A 151 24.68 32.07 -6.36
C GLN A 151 25.02 31.65 -4.92
N VAL A 152 26.23 31.98 -4.48
CA VAL A 152 26.67 31.80 -3.08
C VAL A 152 26.08 32.92 -2.22
N THR A 153 24.82 32.76 -1.81
CA THR A 153 24.07 33.77 -1.02
C THR A 153 24.06 33.47 0.49
N GLY A 154 24.88 32.52 0.96
CA GLY A 154 24.89 32.03 2.34
C GLY A 154 26.18 31.26 2.63
N THR A 155 26.13 30.29 3.53
CA THR A 155 27.29 29.45 3.84
C THR A 155 27.70 28.55 2.66
N GLN A 156 28.97 28.16 2.61
CA GLN A 156 29.45 27.18 1.64
C GLN A 156 28.70 25.83 1.75
N GLN A 157 28.27 25.43 2.94
CA GLN A 157 27.45 24.22 3.12
C GLN A 157 26.08 24.35 2.45
N GLU A 158 25.36 25.46 2.66
CA GLU A 158 24.05 25.67 2.02
C GLU A 158 24.14 25.72 0.49
N TYR A 159 25.16 26.38 -0.05
CA TYR A 159 25.45 26.36 -1.48
C TYR A 159 25.72 24.93 -1.97
N THR A 160 26.61 24.20 -1.31
CA THR A 160 26.98 22.83 -1.67
C THR A 160 25.77 21.88 -1.59
N SER A 161 24.94 22.01 -0.56
CA SER A 161 23.70 21.22 -0.43
C SER A 161 22.71 21.51 -1.54
N LYS A 162 22.48 22.78 -1.91
CA LYS A 162 21.61 23.16 -3.03
C LYS A 162 22.17 22.68 -4.37
N PHE A 163 23.48 22.80 -4.58
CA PHE A 163 24.16 22.35 -5.80
C PHE A 163 24.07 20.83 -5.99
N LEU A 164 24.41 20.04 -4.96
CA LEU A 164 24.28 18.58 -4.99
C LEU A 164 22.82 18.13 -5.15
N LEU A 165 21.88 18.84 -4.51
CA LEU A 165 20.45 18.58 -4.69
C LEU A 165 20.01 18.79 -6.14
N LEU A 166 20.46 19.86 -6.80
CA LEU A 166 20.17 20.09 -8.24
C LEU A 166 20.83 19.03 -9.12
N LEU A 167 22.09 18.64 -8.85
CA LEU A 167 22.79 17.58 -9.59
C LEU A 167 22.18 16.17 -9.42
N SER A 168 21.38 15.93 -8.37
CA SER A 168 20.66 14.67 -8.16
C SER A 168 19.34 14.52 -8.95
N GLN A 169 18.87 15.60 -9.58
CA GLN A 169 17.59 15.68 -10.28
C GLN A 169 17.58 15.39 -11.81
N PRO A 170 18.68 15.49 -12.58
CA PRO A 170 18.62 15.28 -14.02
C PRO A 170 18.35 13.82 -14.42
N SER A 171 18.03 13.65 -15.70
CA SER A 171 18.15 12.34 -16.36
C SER A 171 19.61 11.97 -16.59
N LEU A 172 19.89 10.68 -16.85
CA LEU A 172 21.24 10.21 -17.15
C LEU A 172 21.84 10.95 -18.38
N GLU A 173 21.00 11.28 -19.36
CA GLU A 173 21.36 11.98 -20.60
C GLU A 173 21.86 13.41 -20.35
N LEU A 174 21.19 14.17 -19.47
CA LEU A 174 21.66 15.53 -19.12
C LEU A 174 22.94 15.50 -18.27
N LEU A 175 23.12 14.47 -17.44
CA LEU A 175 24.33 14.29 -16.64
C LEU A 175 25.58 14.04 -17.52
N GLU A 176 25.42 13.54 -18.75
CA GLU A 176 26.52 13.46 -19.73
C GLU A 176 26.79 14.80 -20.41
N MET A 177 25.77 15.63 -20.67
CA MET A 177 25.96 16.98 -21.21
C MET A 177 26.71 17.90 -20.23
N ILE A 178 26.46 17.80 -18.92
CA ILE A 178 27.12 18.60 -17.88
C ILE A 178 28.63 18.26 -17.71
N LYS A 179 29.09 17.15 -18.28
CA LYS A 179 30.51 16.70 -18.20
C LYS A 179 31.38 17.20 -19.36
N ARG A 180 30.85 18.01 -20.28
CA ARG A 180 31.59 18.61 -21.40
C ARG A 180 31.84 20.09 -21.18
#